data_AF-A0A379T5K8-F1
#
_entry.id   AF-A0A379T5K8-F1
#
_cell.length_a   1.000
_cell.length_b   1.000
_cell.length_c   1.000
_cell.angle_alpha   90.00
_cell.angle_beta   90.00
_cell.angle_gamma   90.00
#
_symmetry.space_group_name_H-M   'P 1'
#
loop_
_entity.id
_entity.type
_entity.pdbx_description
1 polymer ?
#
loop_
_entity_poly.entity_id
_entity_poly.type
_entity_poly.pdbx_seq_one_letter_code
_entity_poly.pdbx_strand_id
1 'polypeptide(L)'
;MRYPHISICWEQSDTWALDDVLQEMGRKRHIALSLPGFEQSLFMAAQPDHTLIATAPRYCQHYNQLHQLPLVARPLPFDAQQREKLMVPFTLLWHKRK
;
A
#
# COMPACT_ATOMS: atom_id res chain seq x y z
N MET A 1 -0.60 -8.83 -14.80
CA MET A 1 0.58 -8.22 -14.13
C MET A 1 1.61 -9.31 -13.90
N ARG A 2 2.91 -9.06 -14.14
CA ARG A 2 3.96 -10.10 -14.13
C ARG A 2 4.57 -10.37 -12.74
N TYR A 3 4.45 -9.41 -11.82
CA TYR A 3 5.06 -9.50 -10.49
C TYR A 3 3.99 -9.72 -9.42
N PRO A 4 4.26 -10.59 -8.43
CA PRO A 4 3.39 -10.77 -7.29
C PRO A 4 3.40 -9.52 -6.39
N HIS A 5 2.25 -9.22 -5.80
CA HIS A 5 2.05 -8.05 -4.94
C HIS A 5 1.83 -8.47 -3.49
N ILE A 6 2.25 -7.59 -2.58
CA ILE A 6 1.90 -7.65 -1.16
C ILE A 6 0.64 -6.80 -0.95
N SER A 7 -0.40 -7.40 -0.36
CA SER A 7 -1.61 -6.68 0.06
C SER A 7 -1.53 -6.30 1.54
N ILE A 8 -2.39 -5.35 1.93
CA ILE A 8 -2.58 -4.94 3.32
C ILE A 8 -3.95 -5.46 3.77
N CYS A 9 -3.98 -6.27 4.82
CA CYS A 9 -5.22 -6.66 5.48
C CYS A 9 -5.55 -5.61 6.53
N TRP A 10 -6.68 -4.92 6.38
CA TRP A 10 -7.15 -3.94 7.35
C TRP A 10 -8.50 -4.37 7.91
N GLU A 11 -8.56 -4.56 9.24
CA GLU A 11 -9.77 -4.85 10.05
C GLU A 11 -10.92 -5.55 9.31
N GLN A 12 -10.70 -6.80 8.87
CA GLN A 12 -11.71 -7.69 8.24
C GLN A 12 -12.09 -7.44 6.78
N SER A 13 -11.47 -6.48 6.09
CA SER A 13 -11.63 -6.30 4.64
C SER A 13 -10.33 -6.64 3.91
N ASP A 14 -10.36 -7.68 3.08
CA ASP A 14 -9.26 -8.05 2.17
C ASP A 14 -9.18 -7.12 0.94
N THR A 15 -10.18 -6.25 0.77
CA THR A 15 -10.29 -5.30 -0.35
C THR A 15 -9.85 -3.92 0.11
N TRP A 16 -8.64 -3.55 -0.30
CA TRP A 16 -8.10 -2.21 -0.16
C TRP A 16 -8.64 -1.32 -1.28
N ALA A 17 -8.77 0.00 -1.05
CA ALA A 17 -9.21 0.97 -2.07
C ALA A 17 -8.45 0.88 -3.40
N LEU A 18 -7.21 0.37 -3.37
CA LEU A 18 -6.42 0.08 -4.57
C LEU A 18 -6.99 -1.06 -5.42
N ASP A 19 -7.54 -2.11 -4.81
CA ASP A 19 -8.16 -3.22 -5.52
C ASP A 19 -9.43 -2.76 -6.25
N ASP A 20 -10.24 -1.92 -5.61
CA ASP A 20 -11.44 -1.35 -6.22
C ASP A 20 -11.10 -0.51 -7.45
N VAL A 21 -10.13 0.40 -7.32
CA VAL A 21 -9.66 1.22 -8.45
C VAL A 21 -9.09 0.36 -9.58
N LEU A 22 -8.32 -0.68 -9.26
CA LEU A 22 -7.79 -1.59 -10.27
C LEU A 22 -8.89 -2.42 -10.94
N GLN A 23 -9.89 -2.86 -10.18
CA GLN A 23 -11.03 -3.60 -10.69
C GLN A 23 -11.89 -2.75 -11.63
N GLU A 24 -12.13 -1.48 -11.30
CA GLU A 24 -12.78 -0.51 -12.21
C GLU A 24 -12.01 -0.35 -13.53
N MET A 25 -10.68 -0.45 -13.48
CA MET A 25 -9.82 -0.44 -14.68
C MET A 25 -9.75 -1.79 -15.41
N GLY A 26 -10.51 -2.81 -14.97
CA GLY A 26 -10.47 -4.16 -15.53
C GLY A 26 -9.17 -4.92 -15.23
N ARG A 27 -8.40 -4.48 -14.22
CA ARG A 27 -7.12 -5.08 -13.84
C ARG A 27 -7.25 -5.82 -12.52
N LYS A 28 -6.54 -6.94 -12.39
CA LYS A 28 -6.40 -7.67 -11.13
C LYS A 28 -4.93 -7.84 -10.78
N ARG A 29 -4.62 -7.68 -9.50
CA ARG A 29 -3.30 -7.96 -8.94
C ARG A 29 -3.21 -9.44 -8.61
N HIS A 30 -2.01 -10.00 -8.73
CA HIS A 30 -1.71 -11.30 -8.17
C HIS A 30 -1.14 -11.09 -6.78
N ILE A 31 -1.95 -11.35 -5.74
CA ILE A 31 -1.52 -11.21 -4.34
C ILE A 31 -0.82 -12.50 -3.92
N ALA A 32 0.44 -12.40 -3.49
CA ALA A 32 1.20 -13.55 -2.97
C ALA A 32 1.29 -13.56 -1.45
N LEU A 33 1.15 -12.40 -0.80
CA LEU A 33 1.24 -12.23 0.64
C LEU A 33 0.31 -11.09 1.08
N SER A 34 -0.29 -11.23 2.26
CA SER A 34 -1.04 -10.16 2.91
C SER A 34 -0.51 -9.90 4.31
N LEU A 35 -0.34 -8.62 4.66
CA LEU A 35 0.24 -8.19 5.94
C LEU A 35 -0.64 -7.13 6.62
N PRO A 36 -0.56 -6.98 7.95
CA PRO A 36 -1.46 -6.09 8.70
C PRO A 36 -1.12 -4.60 8.60
N GLY A 37 0.01 -4.22 7.98
CA GLY A 37 0.46 -2.82 7.96
C GLY A 37 1.45 -2.51 6.85
N PHE A 38 1.52 -1.22 6.50
CA PHE A 38 2.31 -0.72 5.38
C PHE A 38 3.81 -0.86 5.65
N GLU A 39 4.27 -0.57 6.86
CA GLU A 39 5.67 -0.68 7.27
C GLU A 39 6.17 -2.13 7.16
N GLN A 40 5.38 -3.10 7.63
CA GLN A 40 5.69 -4.52 7.49
C GLN A 40 5.75 -4.94 6.02
N SER A 41 4.85 -4.42 5.18
CA SER A 41 4.89 -4.71 3.74
C SER A 41 6.14 -4.15 3.04
N LEU A 42 6.61 -2.97 3.43
CA LEU A 42 7.87 -2.42 2.93
C LEU A 42 9.06 -3.26 3.42
N PHE A 43 9.09 -3.59 4.71
CA PHE A 43 10.14 -4.43 5.26
C PHE A 43 10.20 -5.79 4.56
N MET A 44 9.05 -6.41 4.30
CA MET A 44 8.98 -7.64 3.54
C MET A 44 9.45 -7.40 2.11
N ALA A 45 8.93 -6.42 1.36
CA ALA A 45 9.37 -6.13 0.00
C ALA A 45 10.89 -5.87 -0.14
N ALA A 46 11.57 -5.50 0.95
CA ALA A 46 13.00 -5.26 0.99
C ALA A 46 13.86 -6.52 1.21
N GLN A 47 13.28 -7.67 1.57
CA GLN A 47 14.06 -8.89 1.79
C GLN A 47 14.72 -9.37 0.49
N PRO A 48 15.90 -9.99 0.60
CA PRO A 48 16.54 -10.61 -0.56
C PRO A 48 15.69 -11.75 -1.14
N ASP A 49 15.95 -12.10 -2.40
CA ASP A 49 15.45 -13.31 -3.07
C ASP A 49 13.94 -13.36 -3.40
N HIS A 50 13.22 -12.23 -3.32
CA HIS A 50 11.88 -12.14 -3.90
C HIS A 50 11.65 -10.88 -4.73
N THR A 51 10.72 -10.98 -5.68
CA THR A 51 10.33 -9.90 -6.59
C THR A 51 8.94 -9.35 -6.25
N LEU A 52 8.65 -9.19 -4.96
CA LEU A 52 7.36 -8.71 -4.49
C LEU A 52 7.26 -7.19 -4.60
N ILE A 53 6.08 -6.71 -5.01
CA ILE A 53 5.78 -5.28 -5.07
C ILE A 53 4.82 -4.92 -3.92
N ALA A 54 5.26 -4.03 -3.03
CA ALA A 54 4.39 -3.37 -2.07
C ALA A 54 3.87 -2.05 -2.63
N THR A 55 2.64 -1.68 -2.27
CA THR A 55 2.12 -0.33 -2.51
C THR A 55 1.78 0.28 -1.16
N ALA A 56 2.32 1.47 -0.89
CA ALA A 56 2.17 2.13 0.40
C ALA A 56 1.96 3.64 0.20
N PRO A 57 1.31 4.32 1.15
CA PRO A 57 1.19 5.76 1.17
C PRO A 57 2.55 6.47 1.21
N ARG A 58 2.57 7.75 0.80
CA ARG A 58 3.80 8.55 0.74
C ARG A 58 4.47 8.71 2.12
N TYR A 59 3.71 8.75 3.22
CA TYR A 59 4.31 8.92 4.56
C TYR A 59 5.28 7.77 4.91
N CYS A 60 5.06 6.56 4.38
CA CYS A 60 5.95 5.43 4.59
C CYS A 60 7.34 5.60 3.94
N GLN A 61 7.54 6.63 3.09
CA GLN A 61 8.87 6.99 2.60
C GLN A 61 9.83 7.35 3.74
N HIS A 62 9.32 7.99 4.80
CA HIS A 62 10.13 8.32 5.97
C HIS A 62 10.63 7.04 6.67
N TYR A 63 9.76 6.03 6.83
CA TYR A 63 10.14 4.73 7.36
C TYR A 63 11.24 4.07 6.51
N ASN A 64 11.11 4.10 5.19
CA ASN A 64 12.12 3.57 4.27
C ASN A 64 13.49 4.24 4.45
N GLN A 65 13.52 5.57 4.63
CA GLN A 65 14.74 6.34 4.86
C GLN A 65 15.37 6.04 6.22
N LEU A 66 14.55 5.97 7.26
CA LEU A 66 15.00 5.71 8.63
C LEU A 66 15.66 4.34 8.76
N HIS A 67 15.10 3.32 8.12
CA HIS A 67 15.60 1.94 8.17
C HIS A 67 16.53 1.58 7.00
N GLN A 68 16.83 2.53 6.11
CA GLN A 68 17.73 2.37 4.96
C GLN A 68 17.43 1.14 4.11
N LEU A 69 16.14 0.83 3.90
CA LEU A 69 15.78 -0.35 3.11
C LEU A 69 16.17 -0.13 1.64
N PRO A 70 16.65 -1.16 0.93
CA PRO A 70 17.06 -1.09 -0.47
C PRO A 70 15.87 -1.02 -1.45
N LEU A 71 14.90 -0.14 -1.18
CA LEU A 71 13.68 0.03 -1.98
C LEU A 71 13.72 1.31 -2.81
N VAL A 72 13.19 1.22 -4.03
CA VAL A 72 12.98 2.37 -4.92
C VAL A 72 11.49 2.68 -5.00
N ALA A 73 11.09 3.84 -4.49
CA ALA A 73 9.72 4.32 -4.61
C ALA A 73 9.44 4.82 -6.04
N ARG A 74 8.35 4.36 -6.65
CA ARG A 74 7.87 4.83 -7.95
C ARG A 74 6.44 5.37 -7.84
N PRO A 75 6.10 6.45 -8.58
CA PRO A 75 4.74 6.95 -8.59
C PRO A 75 3.78 5.92 -9.21
N LEU A 76 2.56 5.86 -8.69
CA LEU A 76 1.52 5.02 -9.25
C LEU A 76 1.10 5.54 -10.64
N PRO A 77 0.93 4.65 -11.63
CA PRO A 77 0.56 5.02 -13.00
C PRO A 77 -0.96 5.23 -13.12
N PHE A 78 -1.50 6.19 -12.35
CA PHE A 78 -2.92 6.49 -12.28
C PHE A 78 -3.22 7.93 -12.65
N ASP A 79 -4.37 8.14 -13.27
CA ASP A 79 -4.86 9.47 -13.64
C ASP A 79 -5.31 10.26 -12.40
N ALA A 80 -5.56 11.57 -12.56
CA ALA A 80 -5.92 12.44 -11.43
C ALA A 80 -7.17 11.94 -10.68
N GLN A 81 -8.21 11.53 -11.42
CA GLN A 81 -9.47 11.03 -10.85
C GLN A 81 -9.28 9.74 -10.02
N GLN A 82 -8.41 8.84 -10.48
CA GLN A 82 -8.09 7.59 -9.77
C GLN A 82 -7.24 7.87 -8.53
N ARG A 83 -6.30 8.83 -8.61
CA ARG A 83 -5.49 9.24 -7.46
C ARG A 83 -6.33 9.85 -6.35
N GLU A 84 -7.38 10.59 -6.69
CA GLU A 84 -8.33 11.14 -5.71
C GLU A 84 -9.05 10.05 -4.92
N LYS A 85 -9.48 8.96 -5.59
CA LYS A 85 -10.09 7.79 -4.92
C LYS A 85 -9.13 7.06 -3.97
N LEU A 86 -7.82 7.18 -4.20
CA LEU A 86 -6.78 6.56 -3.38
C LEU A 86 -6.31 7.47 -2.23
N MET A 87 -6.87 8.67 -2.08
CA MET A 87 -6.52 9.55 -0.97
C MET A 87 -7.02 8.95 0.34
N VAL A 88 -6.08 8.74 1.27
CA VAL A 88 -6.40 8.27 2.63
C VAL A 88 -6.50 9.50 3.53
N PRO A 89 -7.71 9.89 4.00
CA PRO A 89 -7.86 11.00 4.93
C PRO A 89 -7.31 10.60 6.31
N PHE A 90 -6.60 11.52 6.96
CA PHE A 90 -6.21 11.37 8.35
C PHE A 90 -7.27 12.00 9.25
N THR A 91 -7.96 11.17 10.02
CA THR A 91 -8.97 11.64 10.98
C THR A 91 -8.39 11.59 12.38
N LEU A 92 -8.22 12.75 13.01
CA LEU A 92 -7.90 12.83 14.43
C LEU A 92 -9.18 12.63 15.23
N LEU A 93 -9.25 11.55 16.00
CA LEU A 93 -10.35 11.29 16.93
C LEU A 93 -9.89 11.64 18.34
N TRP A 94 -10.70 12.42 19.06
CA TRP A 94 -10.47 12.68 20.47
C TRP A 94 -11.78 12.64 21.24
N HIS A 95 -11.70 12.23 22.50
CA HIS A 95 -12.84 12.26 23.40
C HIS A 95 -13.07 13.69 23.90
N LYS A 96 -14.30 14.20 23.77
CA LYS A 96 -14.69 15.47 24.40
C LYS A 96 -14.73 15.27 25.91
N ARG A 97 -13.72 15.79 26.63
CA ARG A 97 -13.79 15.85 28.10
C ARG A 97 -14.97 16.75 28.46
N LYS A 98 -15.94 16.20 29.20
CA LYS A 98 -17.00 16.98 29.84
C LYS A 98 -16.41 17.77 31.01
#